data_AF-A0A7X9E1C4-F1
#
_entry.id   AF-A0A7X9E1C4-F1
#
_cell.length_a   1.000
_cell.length_b   1.000
_cell.length_c   1.000
_cell.angle_alpha   90.00
_cell.angle_beta   90.00
_cell.angle_gamma   90.00
#
_symmetry.space_group_name_H-M   'P 1'
#
loop_
_entity.id
_entity.type
_entity.pdbx_description
1 polymer ?
#
loop_
_entity_poly.entity_id
_entity_poly.type
_entity_poly.pdbx_seq_one_letter_code
_entity_poly.pdbx_strand_id
1 'polypeptide(L)' 'MTKELINLNSNSAQPGINKNSISQLKILLPSEKYIHEFDDLIAPITNKIFSNAIESRTLANIRDTLLPKIVSGRISIK' A
#
# COMPACT_ATOMS: atom_id res chain seq x y z
N MET A 1 -2.13 17.03 -11.27
CA MET A 1 -2.79 16.08 -10.36
C MET A 1 -2.30 16.16 -8.91
N THR A 2 -1.09 15.69 -8.55
CA THR A 2 -0.68 15.62 -7.11
C THR A 2 -0.71 16.96 -6.38
N LYS A 3 -0.26 18.05 -7.03
CA LYS A 3 -0.35 19.42 -6.46
C LYS A 3 -1.79 19.94 -6.38
N GLU A 4 -2.66 19.56 -7.31
CA GLU A 4 -4.08 19.95 -7.30
C GLU A 4 -4.84 19.24 -6.18
N LEU A 5 -4.57 17.96 -5.96
CA LEU A 5 -5.14 17.18 -4.85
C LEU A 5 -4.74 17.75 -3.47
N ILE A 6 -3.49 18.16 -3.32
CA ILE A 6 -3.01 18.81 -2.09
C ILE A 6 -3.76 20.13 -1.87
N ASN A 7 -3.91 20.95 -2.91
CA ASN A 7 -4.63 22.24 -2.83
C ASN A 7 -6.13 22.08 -2.52
N LEU A 8 -6.77 20.99 -2.94
CA LEU A 8 -8.17 20.68 -2.61
C LEU A 8 -8.37 20.36 -1.12
N ASN A 9 -7.31 20.05 -0.38
CA ASN A 9 -7.33 19.76 1.06
C ASN A 9 -7.10 21.04 1.91
N SER A 10 -6.55 22.11 1.33
CA SER A 10 -5.96 23.24 2.09
C SER A 10 -6.93 24.29 2.63
N ASN A 11 -8.20 24.32 2.19
CA ASN A 11 -9.12 25.45 2.42
C ASN A 11 -10.29 25.16 3.39
N SER A 12 -10.17 24.19 4.30
CA SER A 12 -11.26 23.86 5.23
C SER A 12 -10.78 23.67 6.66
N ALA A 13 -11.58 24.13 7.62
CA ALA A 13 -11.35 23.92 9.06
C ALA A 13 -11.38 22.43 9.46
N GLN A 14 -11.88 21.57 8.57
CA GLN A 14 -11.88 20.12 8.69
C GLN A 14 -11.23 19.54 7.43
N PRO A 15 -9.93 19.18 7.46
CA PRO A 15 -9.21 18.73 6.27
C PRO A 15 -9.88 17.49 5.68
N GLY A 16 -10.33 17.61 4.43
CA GLY A 16 -11.05 16.56 3.73
C GLY A 16 -11.29 16.95 2.28
N ILE A 17 -10.98 16.03 1.36
CA ILE A 17 -11.28 16.23 -0.06
C ILE A 17 -12.75 15.89 -0.27
N ASN A 18 -13.56 16.89 -0.67
CA ASN A 18 -14.97 16.66 -0.94
C ASN A 18 -15.19 15.90 -2.27
N LYS A 19 -16.27 15.12 -2.36
CA LYS A 19 -16.59 14.28 -3.54
C LYS A 19 -16.75 15.08 -4.84
N ASN A 20 -17.36 16.25 -4.76
CA ASN A 20 -17.62 17.11 -5.93
C ASN A 20 -16.30 17.61 -6.55
N SER A 21 -15.34 18.00 -5.71
CA SER A 21 -14.02 18.43 -6.13
C SER A 21 -13.22 17.31 -6.79
N ILE A 22 -13.37 16.06 -6.34
CA ILE A 22 -12.73 14.90 -6.97
C ILE A 22 -13.32 14.63 -8.36
N SER A 23 -14.65 14.68 -8.48
CA SER A 23 -15.34 14.41 -9.75
C SER A 23 -15.03 15.41 -10.87
N GLN A 24 -14.52 16.59 -10.53
CA GLN A 24 -14.15 17.64 -11.48
C GLN A 24 -12.71 17.51 -12.00
N LEU A 25 -11.93 16.58 -11.43
CA LEU A 25 -10.55 16.37 -11.86
C LEU A 25 -10.52 15.80 -13.27
N LYS A 26 -9.85 16.51 -14.17
CA LYS A 26 -9.61 16.03 -15.53
C LYS A 26 -8.53 14.96 -15.48
N ILE A 27 -8.87 13.76 -15.94
CA ILE A 27 -7.95 12.64 -16.10
C ILE A 27 -7.84 12.26 -17.57
N LEU A 28 -6.68 11.69 -17.93
CA LEU A 28 -6.55 10.99 -19.20
C LEU A 28 -7.23 9.64 -19.04
N LEU A 29 -8.24 9.36 -19.87
CA LEU A 29 -8.89 8.07 -19.94
C LEU A 29 -8.42 7.35 -21.21
N PRO A 30 -7.45 6.42 -21.10
CA PRO A 30 -7.01 5.62 -22.24
C PRO A 30 -8.11 4.63 -22.65
N SER A 31 -7.94 3.99 -23.80
CA SER A 31 -8.87 2.91 -24.20
C SER A 31 -8.73 1.70 -23.28
N GLU A 32 -9.82 0.95 -23.11
CA GLU A 32 -9.88 -0.28 -22.30
C GLU A 32 -8.73 -1.25 -22.60
N LYS A 33 -8.33 -1.35 -23.87
CA LYS A 33 -7.17 -2.16 -24.29
C LYS A 33 -5.90 -1.82 -23.50
N TYR A 34 -5.54 -0.53 -23.43
CA TYR A 34 -4.34 -0.09 -22.74
C TYR A 34 -4.47 -0.17 -21.22
N ILE A 35 -5.69 -0.05 -20.69
CA ILE A 35 -5.95 -0.26 -19.26
C ILE A 35 -5.63 -1.71 -18.91
N HIS A 36 -6.17 -2.67 -19.65
CA HIS A 36 -5.92 -4.09 -19.42
C HIS A 36 -4.45 -4.48 -19.62
N GLU A 37 -3.80 -4.01 -20.68
CA GLU A 37 -2.37 -4.30 -20.91
C GLU A 37 -1.49 -3.76 -19.77
N PHE A 38 -1.81 -2.58 -19.24
CA PHE A 38 -1.10 -2.01 -18.10
C PHE A 38 -1.37 -2.80 -16.81
N ASP A 39 -2.62 -3.15 -16.56
CA ASP A 39 -3.01 -3.92 -15.37
C ASP A 39 -2.33 -5.29 -15.37
N ASP A 40 -2.33 -6.00 -16.50
CA ASP A 40 -1.66 -7.30 -16.64
C ASP A 40 -0.14 -7.20 -16.41
N LEU A 41 0.47 -6.11 -16.88
CA LEU A 41 1.89 -5.85 -16.70
C LEU A 41 2.25 -5.57 -15.22
N ILE A 42 1.42 -4.81 -14.52
CA ILE A 42 1.72 -4.30 -13.18
C ILE A 42 1.20 -5.23 -12.07
N ALA A 43 0.12 -5.98 -12.31
CA ALA A 43 -0.47 -6.93 -11.35
C ALA A 43 0.56 -7.86 -10.67
N PRO A 44 1.48 -8.56 -11.38
CA PRO A 44 2.46 -9.41 -10.71
C PRO A 44 3.40 -8.62 -9.79
N ILE A 45 3.74 -7.38 -10.14
CA ILE A 45 4.64 -6.53 -9.36
C ILE A 45 3.94 -6.09 -8.06
N THR A 46 2.72 -5.59 -8.15
CA THR A 46 1.95 -5.15 -6.97
C THR A 46 1.59 -6.33 -6.06
N ASN A 47 1.22 -7.47 -6.63
CA ASN A 47 0.98 -8.71 -5.87
C ASN A 47 2.23 -9.17 -5.11
N LYS A 48 3.41 -9.05 -5.73
CA LYS A 48 4.67 -9.38 -5.07
C LYS A 48 5.02 -8.41 -3.95
N ILE A 49 4.82 -7.11 -4.16
CA ILE A 49 4.99 -6.09 -3.11
C ILE A 49 4.11 -6.41 -1.91
N PHE A 50 2.83 -6.72 -2.15
CA PHE A 50 1.88 -7.06 -1.10
C PHE A 50 2.27 -8.35 -0.36
N SER A 51 2.63 -9.39 -1.10
CA SER A 51 3.03 -10.69 -0.52
C SER A 51 4.29 -10.55 0.34
N ASN A 52 5.30 -9.83 -0.14
CA ASN A 52 6.54 -9.57 0.61
C ASN A 52 6.25 -8.76 1.89
N ALA A 53 5.32 -7.80 1.85
CA ALA A 53 4.95 -7.03 3.03
C ALA A 53 4.26 -7.90 4.10
N ILE A 54 3.41 -8.85 3.69
CA ILE A 54 2.80 -9.83 4.59
C ILE A 54 3.85 -10.76 5.18
N GLU A 55 4.73 -11.30 4.34
CA GLU A 55 5.79 -12.23 4.75
C GLU A 55 6.73 -11.54 5.74
N SER A 56 7.20 -10.34 5.42
CA SER A 56 8.09 -9.56 6.29
C SER A 56 7.47 -9.34 7.67
N ARG A 57 6.19 -8.96 7.74
CA ARG A 57 5.46 -8.80 9.01
C ARG A 57 5.33 -10.13 9.76
N THR A 58 5.08 -11.21 9.05
CA THR A 58 4.96 -12.56 9.64
C THR A 58 6.29 -13.02 10.22
N LEU A 59 7.39 -12.87 9.49
CA LEU A 59 8.74 -13.20 9.94
C LEU A 59 9.16 -12.36 11.15
N ALA A 60 8.83 -11.06 11.16
CA ALA A 60 9.08 -10.19 12.31
C ALA A 60 8.33 -10.70 13.56
N ASN A 61 7.05 -11.03 13.42
CA ASN A 61 6.24 -11.58 14.53
C ASN A 61 6.80 -12.92 15.03
N ILE A 62 7.24 -13.80 14.13
CA ILE A 62 7.87 -15.07 14.49
C ILE A 62 9.16 -14.82 15.27
N ARG A 63 10.04 -13.94 14.76
CA ARG A 63 11.28 -13.54 15.44
C ARG A 63 10.98 -13.03 16.84
N ASP A 64 10.05 -12.09 16.97
CA ASP A 64 9.74 -11.44 18.25
C ASP A 64 9.09 -12.40 19.25
N THR A 65 8.39 -13.43 18.75
CA THR A 65 7.83 -14.50 19.58
C THR A 65 8.88 -15.52 20.02
N LEU A 66 9.81 -15.87 19.14
CA LEU A 66 10.81 -16.92 19.39
C LEU A 66 12.02 -16.41 20.16
N LEU A 67 12.47 -15.18 19.88
CA LEU A 67 13.69 -14.63 20.48
C LEU A 67 13.67 -14.64 22.01
N PRO A 68 12.59 -14.24 22.71
CA PRO A 68 12.53 -14.33 24.17
C PRO A 68 12.60 -15.78 24.68
N LYS A 69 12.03 -16.74 23.93
CA LYS A 69 12.03 -18.16 24.30
C LYS A 69 13.40 -18.80 24.09
N ILE A 70 14.13 -18.38 23.07
CA ILE A 70 15.51 -18.81 22.82
C ILE A 70 16.43 -18.25 23.91
N VAL A 71 16.36 -16.94 24.18
CA VAL A 71 17.20 -16.28 25.20
C VAL A 71 16.92 -16.82 26.61
N SER A 72 15.67 -17.16 26.93
CA SER A 72 15.32 -17.79 28.21
C SER A 72 15.68 -19.29 28.30
N GLY A 73 16.26 -19.88 27.26
CA GLY A 73 16.61 -21.31 27.21
C GLY A 73 15.41 -22.25 27.16
N ARG A 74 14.18 -21.72 27.01
CA ARG A 74 12.95 -22.53 26.88
C ARG A 74 12.88 -23.27 25.54
N ILE A 75 13.53 -22.72 24.52
CA ILE A 75 13.71 -23.33 23.21
C ILE A 75 15.21 -23.31 22.91
N SER A 76 15.74 -24.41 22.39
CA SER A 76 17.13 -24.52 21.95
C SER A 76 17.17 -24.77 20.44
N ILE A 77 18.12 -24.12 19.76
CA ILE A 77 18.39 -24.33 18.33
C ILE A 77 19.57 -25.31 18.28
N LYS A 78 19.43 -26.41 17.52
CA LYS A 78 20.51 -27.36 17.27
C LYS A 78 21.40 -26.88 16.13
#